data_AF-H6SK49-F1
#
_entry.id   AF-H6SK49-F1
#
_cell.length_a   1.000
_cell.length_b   1.000
_cell.length_c   1.000
_cell.angle_alpha   90.00
_cell.angle_beta   90.00
_cell.angle_gamma   90.00
#
_symmetry.space_group_name_H-M   'P 1'
#
loop_
_entity.id
_entity.type
_entity.pdbx_description
1 polymer ?
#
loop_
_entity_poly.entity_id
_entity_poly.type
_entity_poly.pdbx_seq_one_letter_code
_entity_poly.pdbx_strand_id
1 'polypeptide(L)'
;MADGHGRTSPRSFLAAILGAAEDSSRYSDYPLALHYESLKRGIQKASKIRVEQVAEDDPWVPAAMQPLRGMNVPCEEEAVIRTWQAAFPQGPGSIPSDHLPPQHAESWDGVRKDLERLGIFVTRKDQRLDMPDLYRVGFGLGRKGGVKPRT
;
A
#
# COMPACT_ATOMS: atom_id res chain seq x y z
N MET A 1 7.25 1.63 10.14
CA MET A 1 6.62 2.04 8.87
C MET A 1 7.70 2.11 7.81
N ALA A 2 7.98 1.00 7.15
CA ALA A 2 8.97 0.93 6.09
C ALA A 2 8.28 0.53 4.79
N ASP A 3 8.85 0.95 3.66
CA ASP A 3 8.52 0.43 2.34
C ASP A 3 9.11 -0.97 2.12
N GLY A 4 8.97 -1.49 0.90
CA GLY A 4 9.50 -2.79 0.51
C GLY A 4 11.01 -2.92 0.54
N HIS A 5 11.74 -1.80 0.61
CA HIS A 5 13.20 -1.75 0.73
C HIS A 5 13.67 -1.55 2.18
N GLY A 6 12.75 -1.56 3.16
CA GLY A 6 13.08 -1.28 4.56
C GLY A 6 13.32 0.21 4.85
N ARG A 7 13.00 1.12 3.92
CA ARG A 7 13.21 2.56 4.10
C ARG A 7 11.99 3.20 4.75
N THR A 8 12.23 4.03 5.75
CA THR A 8 11.18 4.80 6.41
C THR A 8 11.09 6.18 5.77
N SER A 9 9.91 6.56 5.28
CA SER A 9 9.63 7.95 4.89
C SER A 9 9.51 8.82 6.15
N PRO A 10 10.38 9.83 6.36
CA PRO A 10 10.33 10.67 7.55
C PRO A 10 8.96 11.36 7.72
N ARG A 11 8.38 11.83 6.61
CA ARG A 11 7.08 12.49 6.59
C ARG A 11 5.94 11.55 7.00
N SER A 12 5.90 10.35 6.43
CA SER A 12 4.88 9.36 6.79
C SER A 12 5.03 8.91 8.25
N PHE A 13 6.28 8.77 8.71
CA PHE A 13 6.55 8.41 10.09
C PHE A 13 6.02 9.46 11.08
N LEU A 14 6.41 10.72 10.88
CA LEU A 14 5.97 11.83 11.73
C LEU A 14 4.46 12.03 11.66
N ALA A 15 3.85 11.91 10.49
CA ALA A 15 2.39 12.01 10.34
C ALA A 15 1.64 10.93 11.14
N ALA A 16 2.17 9.71 11.22
CA ALA A 16 1.55 8.65 12.01
C ALA A 16 1.67 8.90 13.51
N ILE A 17 2.85 9.33 13.97
CA ILE A 17 3.09 9.62 15.38
C ILE A 17 2.26 10.83 15.83
N LEU A 18 2.22 11.88 15.02
CA LEU A 18 1.38 13.06 15.27
C LEU A 18 -0.10 12.65 15.35
N GLY A 19 -0.60 11.92 14.35
CA GLY A 19 -1.99 11.45 14.36
C GLY A 19 -2.31 10.53 15.54
N ALA A 20 -1.36 9.69 15.97
CA ALA A 20 -1.52 8.85 17.15
C ALA A 20 -1.55 9.67 18.44
N ALA A 21 -0.71 10.69 18.57
CA ALA A 21 -0.68 11.57 19.74
C ALA A 21 -1.98 12.37 19.88
N GLU A 22 -2.44 12.97 18.78
CA GLU A 22 -3.71 13.72 18.72
C GLU A 22 -4.90 12.83 19.15
N ASP A 23 -4.99 11.61 18.60
CA ASP A 23 -6.09 10.69 18.88
C ASP A 23 -6.01 10.03 20.26
N SER A 24 -4.82 9.94 20.87
CA SER A 24 -4.64 9.33 22.21
C SER A 24 -5.29 10.13 23.33
N SER A 25 -5.55 11.42 23.12
CA SER A 25 -6.26 12.30 24.06
C SER A 25 -7.65 11.78 24.49
N ARG A 26 -8.24 10.86 23.71
CA ARG A 26 -9.53 10.24 23.96
C ARG A 26 -9.48 9.12 25.01
N TYR A 27 -8.28 8.71 25.42
CA TYR A 27 -8.03 7.66 26.40
C TYR A 27 -7.32 8.26 27.63
N SER A 28 -8.04 9.11 28.38
CA SER A 28 -7.50 9.83 29.55
C SER A 28 -6.86 8.94 30.60
N ASP A 29 -7.37 7.72 30.74
CA ASP A 29 -6.98 6.78 31.81
C ASP A 29 -5.89 5.80 31.37
N TYR A 30 -5.39 5.93 30.13
CA TYR A 30 -4.34 5.05 29.62
C TYR A 30 -2.96 5.51 30.14
N PRO A 31 -2.13 4.61 30.69
CA PRO A 31 -0.90 4.99 31.41
C PRO A 31 0.23 5.52 30.52
N LEU A 32 0.11 5.44 29.20
CA LEU A 32 1.14 5.86 28.25
C LEU A 32 0.62 6.98 27.36
N ALA A 33 1.55 7.83 26.87
CA ALA A 33 1.23 8.95 25.99
C ALA A 33 0.58 8.54 24.66
N LEU A 34 0.82 7.31 24.19
CA LEU A 34 0.29 6.79 22.94
C LEU A 34 -0.55 5.53 23.20
N HIS A 35 -1.84 5.62 22.94
CA HIS A 35 -2.74 4.46 23.00
C HIS A 35 -2.51 3.55 21.77
N TYR A 36 -2.55 2.24 21.97
CA TYR A 36 -2.24 1.28 20.91
C TYR A 36 -3.23 1.34 19.73
N GLU A 37 -4.51 1.60 19.98
CA GLU A 37 -5.49 1.87 18.91
C GLU A 37 -5.20 3.18 18.16
N SER A 38 -4.69 4.19 18.85
CA SER A 38 -4.31 5.47 18.24
C SER A 38 -3.07 5.31 17.36
N LEU A 39 -2.12 4.44 17.74
CA LEU A 39 -1.01 4.04 16.88
C LEU A 39 -1.50 3.39 15.58
N LYS A 40 -2.48 2.48 15.67
CA LYS A 40 -3.08 1.85 14.47
C LYS A 40 -3.72 2.92 13.57
N ARG A 41 -4.52 3.83 14.13
CA ARG A 41 -5.16 4.91 13.37
C ARG A 41 -4.15 5.90 12.78
N GLY A 42 -3.09 6.22 13.51
CA GLY A 42 -1.97 7.01 13.03
C GLY A 42 -1.32 6.40 11.79
N ILE A 43 -1.05 5.09 11.81
CA ILE A 43 -0.52 4.36 10.64
C ILE A 43 -1.50 4.40 9.47
N GLN A 44 -2.81 4.26 9.72
CA GLN A 44 -3.82 4.38 8.66
C GLN A 44 -3.83 5.78 8.03
N LYS A 45 -3.73 6.85 8.84
CA LYS A 45 -3.63 8.25 8.37
C LYS A 45 -2.36 8.47 7.54
N ALA A 46 -1.22 8.02 8.03
CA ALA A 46 0.06 8.14 7.33
C ALA A 46 0.09 7.35 6.01
N SER A 47 -0.54 6.16 5.98
CA SER A 47 -0.64 5.35 4.77
C SER A 47 -1.43 6.07 3.66
N LYS A 48 -2.53 6.76 4.00
CA LYS A 48 -3.28 7.58 3.04
C LYS A 48 -2.42 8.70 2.46
N ILE A 49 -1.74 9.45 3.33
CA ILE A 49 -0.82 10.54 2.93
C ILE A 49 0.29 10.01 2.00
N ARG A 50 0.80 8.80 2.26
CA ARG A 50 1.85 8.20 1.42
C ARG A 50 1.33 7.80 0.05
N VAL A 51 0.12 7.27 -0.04
CA VAL A 51 -0.51 6.93 -1.33
C VAL A 51 -0.78 8.20 -2.16
N GLU A 52 -1.21 9.30 -1.52
CA GLU A 52 -1.38 10.60 -2.18
C GLU A 52 -0.05 11.10 -2.76
N GLN A 53 1.05 11.04 -2.01
CA GLN A 53 2.38 11.40 -2.52
C GLN A 53 2.83 10.53 -3.69
N VAL A 54 2.57 9.22 -3.63
CA VAL A 54 2.87 8.34 -4.77
C VAL A 54 2.02 8.69 -5.98
N ALA A 55 0.78 9.15 -5.80
CA ALA A 55 -0.04 9.61 -6.92
C ALA A 55 0.52 10.90 -7.57
N GLU A 56 1.21 11.74 -6.80
CA GLU A 56 1.89 12.95 -7.31
C GLU A 56 3.15 12.58 -8.11
N ASP A 57 3.97 11.65 -7.60
CA ASP A 57 5.24 11.25 -8.24
C ASP A 57 5.05 10.23 -9.39
N ASP A 58 4.12 9.30 -9.24
CA ASP A 58 3.84 8.17 -10.14
C ASP A 58 2.32 8.03 -10.42
N PRO A 59 1.73 8.89 -11.28
CA PRO A 59 0.27 8.97 -11.45
C PRO A 59 -0.42 7.68 -11.95
N TRP A 60 0.34 6.75 -12.53
CA TRP A 60 -0.16 5.43 -12.98
C TRP A 60 -0.43 4.47 -11.81
N VAL A 61 0.26 4.64 -10.68
CA VAL A 61 0.20 3.69 -9.56
C VAL A 61 -1.20 3.56 -8.98
N PRO A 62 -1.94 4.65 -8.65
CA PRO A 62 -3.31 4.52 -8.16
C PRO A 62 -4.23 3.76 -9.13
N ALA A 63 -4.08 3.98 -10.43
CA ALA A 63 -4.86 3.29 -11.45
C ALA A 63 -4.53 1.79 -11.50
N ALA A 64 -3.25 1.41 -11.43
CA ALA A 64 -2.81 0.02 -11.34
C ALA A 64 -3.25 -0.68 -10.04
N MET A 65 -3.30 0.05 -8.93
CA MET A 65 -3.64 -0.49 -7.61
C MET A 65 -5.15 -0.61 -7.38
N GLN A 66 -5.96 0.21 -8.03
CA GLN A 66 -7.41 0.26 -7.78
C GLN A 66 -8.13 -1.09 -8.02
N PRO A 67 -7.84 -1.87 -9.08
CA PRO A 67 -8.43 -3.20 -9.26
C PRO A 67 -8.11 -4.19 -8.14
N LEU A 68 -6.99 -4.00 -7.43
CA LEU A 68 -6.52 -4.89 -6.37
C LEU A 68 -7.16 -4.58 -5.01
N ARG A 69 -7.94 -3.51 -4.91
CA ARG A 69 -8.59 -3.10 -3.67
C ARG A 69 -9.49 -4.22 -3.13
N GLY A 70 -9.33 -4.52 -1.84
CA GLY A 70 -10.04 -5.62 -1.17
C GLY A 70 -9.36 -6.99 -1.28
N MET A 71 -8.30 -7.14 -2.09
CA MET A 71 -7.45 -8.32 -2.06
C MET A 71 -6.70 -8.43 -0.73
N ASN A 72 -6.32 -9.65 -0.37
CA ASN A 72 -5.53 -9.91 0.83
C ASN A 72 -4.09 -10.30 0.46
N VAL A 73 -3.11 -9.64 1.07
CA VAL A 73 -1.69 -9.98 0.95
C VAL A 73 -1.16 -10.65 2.23
N PRO A 74 -0.18 -11.57 2.16
CA PRO A 74 0.48 -12.04 0.95
C PRO A 74 -0.44 -12.90 0.05
N CYS A 75 -0.24 -12.82 -1.26
CA CYS A 75 -0.97 -13.60 -2.27
C CYS A 75 -0.05 -14.10 -3.39
N GLU A 76 -0.55 -15.06 -4.15
CA GLU A 76 0.13 -15.54 -5.37
C GLU A 76 0.19 -14.42 -6.41
N GLU A 77 1.31 -14.34 -7.14
CA GLU A 77 1.51 -13.37 -8.20
C GLU A 77 0.42 -13.48 -9.28
N GLU A 78 0.04 -14.71 -9.63
CA GLU A 78 -0.98 -14.96 -10.65
C GLU A 78 -2.34 -14.42 -10.24
N ALA A 79 -2.64 -14.27 -8.94
CA ALA A 79 -3.89 -13.66 -8.49
C ALA A 79 -3.92 -12.16 -8.82
N VAL A 80 -2.80 -11.47 -8.67
CA VAL A 80 -2.65 -10.05 -9.03
C VAL A 80 -2.76 -9.89 -10.54
N ILE A 81 -2.02 -10.70 -11.30
CA ILE A 81 -2.03 -10.65 -12.78
C ILE A 81 -3.42 -10.93 -13.33
N ARG A 82 -4.14 -11.95 -12.83
CA ARG A 82 -5.52 -12.23 -13.25
C ARG A 82 -6.47 -11.06 -12.98
N THR A 83 -6.30 -10.38 -11.84
CA THR A 83 -7.13 -9.22 -11.48
C THR A 83 -6.86 -8.06 -12.43
N TRP A 84 -5.60 -7.81 -12.78
CA TRP A 84 -5.24 -6.82 -13.79
C TRP A 84 -5.76 -7.18 -15.18
N GLN A 85 -5.61 -8.42 -15.64
CA GLN A 85 -6.12 -8.86 -16.94
C GLN A 85 -7.64 -8.67 -17.07
N ALA A 86 -8.39 -8.91 -15.99
CA ALA A 86 -9.83 -8.67 -15.97
C ALA A 86 -10.20 -7.18 -16.02
N ALA A 87 -9.42 -6.32 -15.37
CA ALA A 87 -9.65 -4.88 -15.35
C ALA A 87 -9.16 -4.15 -16.61
N PHE A 88 -8.12 -4.67 -17.24
CA PHE A 88 -7.39 -4.07 -18.35
C PHE A 88 -7.25 -5.09 -19.49
N PRO A 89 -8.35 -5.43 -20.19
CA PRO A 89 -8.35 -6.49 -21.20
C PRO A 89 -7.49 -6.16 -22.42
N GLN A 90 -7.17 -4.89 -22.65
CA GLN A 90 -6.27 -4.44 -23.72
C GLN A 90 -4.78 -4.49 -23.31
N GLY A 91 -4.48 -5.04 -22.13
CA GLY A 91 -3.12 -5.18 -21.61
C GLY A 91 -2.69 -4.00 -20.73
N PRO A 92 -1.43 -4.02 -20.25
CA PRO A 92 -0.93 -3.06 -19.27
C PRO A 92 -0.90 -1.61 -19.78
N GLY A 93 -0.70 -1.40 -21.09
CA GLY A 93 -0.78 -0.07 -21.72
C GLY A 93 -2.15 0.59 -21.64
N SER A 94 -3.21 -0.13 -21.22
CA SER A 94 -4.54 0.45 -21.01
C SER A 94 -4.78 0.99 -19.59
N ILE A 95 -3.78 0.92 -18.70
CA ILE A 95 -3.84 1.58 -17.39
C ILE A 95 -3.93 3.09 -17.62
N PRO A 96 -4.99 3.76 -17.13
CA PRO A 96 -5.15 5.21 -17.31
C PRO A 96 -4.03 5.97 -16.63
N SER A 97 -3.11 6.55 -17.40
CA SER A 97 -2.04 7.40 -16.89
C SER A 97 -1.38 8.22 -18.00
N ASP A 98 -0.88 9.39 -17.62
CA ASP A 98 0.00 10.20 -18.45
C ASP A 98 1.42 9.63 -18.56
N HIS A 99 1.83 8.74 -17.63
CA HIS A 99 3.24 8.34 -17.46
C HIS A 99 3.46 6.90 -16.98
N LEU A 100 2.89 5.89 -17.65
CA LEU A 100 3.43 4.53 -17.51
C LEU A 100 4.71 4.42 -18.37
N PRO A 101 5.88 4.05 -17.82
CA PRO A 101 7.09 3.94 -18.63
C PRO A 101 6.88 2.94 -19.79
N PRO A 102 7.17 3.32 -21.05
CA PRO A 102 6.82 2.51 -22.22
C PRO A 102 7.33 1.07 -22.15
N GLN A 103 8.55 0.89 -21.64
CA GLN A 103 9.22 -0.40 -21.47
C GLN A 103 8.50 -1.36 -20.49
N HIS A 104 7.59 -0.86 -19.66
CA HIS A 104 6.83 -1.63 -18.66
C HIS A 104 5.33 -1.73 -19.00
N ALA A 105 4.86 -0.97 -20.00
CA ALA A 105 3.50 -1.05 -20.54
C ALA A 105 3.24 -2.33 -21.37
N GLU A 106 4.31 -3.03 -21.77
CA GLU A 106 4.23 -4.21 -22.65
C GLU A 106 4.00 -5.53 -21.90
N SER A 107 4.16 -5.57 -20.57
CA SER A 107 3.95 -6.81 -19.80
C SER A 107 3.49 -6.57 -18.35
N TRP A 108 2.68 -7.49 -17.82
CA TRP A 108 2.26 -7.46 -16.42
C TRP A 108 3.42 -7.63 -15.43
N ASP A 109 4.45 -8.38 -15.82
CA ASP A 109 5.70 -8.50 -15.06
C ASP A 109 6.46 -7.17 -14.98
N GLY A 110 6.43 -6.36 -16.05
CA GLY A 110 6.96 -4.99 -16.05
C GLY A 110 6.28 -4.11 -14.99
N VAL A 111 4.95 -4.07 -15.00
CA VAL A 111 4.15 -3.32 -14.01
C VAL A 111 4.42 -3.80 -12.58
N ARG A 112 4.49 -5.12 -12.37
CA ARG A 112 4.83 -5.70 -11.06
C ARG A 112 6.20 -5.25 -10.57
N LYS A 113 7.22 -5.37 -11.43
CA LYS A 113 8.61 -4.98 -11.11
C LYS A 113 8.74 -3.49 -10.81
N ASP A 114 7.96 -2.64 -11.49
CA ASP A 114 7.90 -1.22 -11.17
C ASP A 114 7.34 -0.97 -9.77
N LEU A 115 6.22 -1.63 -9.43
CA LEU A 115 5.65 -1.53 -8.08
C LEU A 115 6.60 -2.07 -7.00
N GLU A 116 7.40 -3.09 -7.29
CA GLU A 116 8.48 -3.55 -6.41
C GLU A 116 9.61 -2.52 -6.28
N ARG A 117 10.05 -1.93 -7.40
CA ARG A 117 11.08 -0.88 -7.43
C ARG A 117 10.66 0.39 -6.68
N LEU A 118 9.37 0.70 -6.65
CA LEU A 118 8.79 1.77 -5.84
C LEU A 118 8.65 1.38 -4.35
N GLY A 119 8.94 0.13 -3.99
CA GLY A 119 8.80 -0.41 -2.64
C GLY A 119 7.35 -0.62 -2.22
N ILE A 120 6.42 -0.63 -3.17
CA ILE A 120 5.00 -0.88 -2.93
C ILE A 120 4.76 -2.38 -2.76
N PHE A 121 5.29 -3.19 -3.68
CA PHE A 121 5.29 -4.64 -3.53
C PHE A 121 6.60 -5.17 -2.96
N VAL A 122 6.50 -6.34 -2.34
CA VAL A 122 7.63 -7.14 -1.88
C VAL A 122 7.37 -8.59 -2.26
N THR A 123 8.30 -9.20 -2.99
CA THR A 123 8.31 -10.66 -3.13
C THR A 123 8.94 -11.30 -1.90
N ARG A 124 8.16 -12.15 -1.21
CA ARG A 124 8.63 -12.92 -0.06
C ARG A 124 9.54 -14.05 -0.49
N LYS A 125 10.23 -14.67 0.48
CA LYS A 125 11.10 -15.85 0.24
C LYS A 125 10.36 -17.02 -0.41
N ASP A 126 9.06 -17.15 -0.13
CA ASP A 126 8.17 -18.17 -0.70
C ASP A 126 7.48 -17.73 -2.00
N GLN A 127 8.01 -16.72 -2.67
CA GLN A 127 7.54 -16.16 -3.95
C GLN A 127 6.18 -15.45 -3.92
N ARG A 128 5.52 -15.36 -2.76
CA ARG A 128 4.27 -14.61 -2.66
C ARG A 128 4.51 -13.11 -2.68
N LEU A 129 3.66 -12.39 -3.40
CA LEU A 129 3.61 -10.94 -3.35
C LEU A 129 2.99 -10.48 -2.03
N ASP A 130 3.65 -9.53 -1.39
CA ASP A 130 3.23 -8.86 -0.17
C ASP A 130 3.27 -7.35 -0.34
N MET A 131 2.65 -6.63 0.60
CA MET A 131 2.65 -5.17 0.61
C MET A 131 2.90 -4.66 2.02
N PRO A 132 3.89 -3.76 2.23
CA PRO A 132 4.11 -3.14 3.53
C PRO A 132 2.87 -2.36 3.98
N ASP A 133 2.63 -2.34 5.30
CA ASP A 133 1.47 -1.63 5.87
C ASP A 133 1.43 -0.13 5.51
N LEU A 134 2.59 0.45 5.17
CA LEU A 134 2.73 1.81 4.68
C LEU A 134 1.89 2.08 3.42
N TYR A 135 1.75 1.09 2.52
CA TYR A 135 0.95 1.19 1.30
C TYR A 135 -0.34 0.38 1.38
N ARG A 136 -0.29 -0.78 2.04
CA ARG A 136 -1.37 -1.77 2.07
C ARG A 136 -2.70 -1.19 2.51
N VAL A 137 -2.68 -0.41 3.59
CA VAL A 137 -3.90 0.17 4.15
C VAL A 137 -4.45 1.27 3.23
N GLY A 138 -3.59 2.16 2.75
CA GLY A 138 -3.96 3.29 1.88
C GLY A 138 -4.56 2.83 0.55
N PHE A 139 -3.98 1.79 -0.07
CA PHE A 139 -4.55 1.16 -1.27
C PHE A 139 -5.74 0.23 -0.98
N GLY A 140 -6.09 0.02 0.29
CA GLY A 140 -7.28 -0.75 0.68
C GLY A 140 -7.13 -2.27 0.53
N LEU A 141 -5.91 -2.79 0.65
CA LEU A 141 -5.65 -4.23 0.70
C LEU A 141 -5.73 -4.75 2.15
N GLY A 142 -6.29 -5.94 2.32
CA GLY A 142 -6.31 -6.64 3.59
C GLY A 142 -5.04 -7.45 3.82
N ARG A 143 -4.88 -7.98 5.05
CA ARG A 143 -3.80 -8.90 5.40
C ARG A 143 -4.37 -10.31 5.52
N LYS A 144 -3.86 -11.26 4.74
CA LYS A 144 -4.27 -12.66 4.80
C LYS A 144 -3.87 -13.23 6.18
N GLY A 145 -4.86 -13.72 6.93
CA GLY A 145 -4.68 -14.17 8.31
C GLY A 145 -4.61 -13.05 9.36
N GLY A 146 -4.87 -11.79 8.99
CA GLY A 146 -5.01 -10.69 9.93
C GLY A 146 -6.37 -10.74 10.64
N VAL A 147 -6.38 -10.52 11.96
CA VAL A 147 -7.63 -10.36 12.72
C VAL A 147 -8.32 -9.07 12.24
N LYS A 148 -9.60 -9.13 11.85
CA LYS A 148 -10.38 -7.94 11.51
C LYS A 148 -10.30 -6.93 12.67
N PRO A 149 -10.02 -5.64 12.42
CA PRO A 149 -10.12 -4.62 13.47
C PRO A 149 -11.54 -4.67 14.05
N ARG A 150 -11.65 -4.80 15.39
CA ARG A 150 -12.95 -4.59 16.05
C ARG A 150 -13.30 -3.12 15.85
N THR A 151 -14.51 -2.91 15.34
CA THR A 151 -15.13 -1.60 15.11
C THR A 151 -15.39 -0.91 16.45
#